data_AF-A0A7K4X173-F1
#
_entry.id   AF-A0A7K4X173-F1
#
_cell.length_a   1.000
_cell.length_b   1.000
_cell.length_c   1.000
_cell.angle_alpha   90.00
_cell.angle_beta   90.00
_cell.angle_gamma   90.00
#
_symmetry.space_group_name_H-M   'P 1'
#
loop_
_entity.id
_entity.type
_entity.pdbx_description
1 polymer ?
#
loop_
_entity_poly.entity_id
_entity_poly.type
_entity_poly.pdbx_seq_one_letter_code
_entity_poly.pdbx_strand_id
1 'polypeptide(L)'
;QEQEQIVAALQDSPKPPRARVTLTLRVLNAARRVLFVAAGASKAAVLKRILEGREEEEEPLPAALVRPRSGRLRWLLDEAAAAELGIPVEKQPGV
;
A
#
# COMPACT_ATOMS: atom_id res chain seq x y z
N GLN A 1 -3.80 -1.44 -18.75
CA GLN A 1 -4.56 -0.42 -17.98
C GLN A 1 -3.72 0.17 -16.84
N GLU A 2 -3.35 -0.59 -15.81
CA GLU A 2 -2.76 -0.04 -14.57
C GLU A 2 -1.45 0.77 -14.76
N GLN A 3 -0.63 0.38 -15.74
CA GLN A 3 0.63 1.08 -16.06
C GLN A 3 0.48 2.14 -17.16
N GLU A 4 -0.64 2.13 -17.90
CA GLU A 4 -0.82 2.91 -19.13
C GLU A 4 -1.81 4.06 -18.94
N GLN A 5 -2.87 3.86 -18.18
CA GLN A 5 -3.89 4.87 -17.91
C GLN A 5 -3.56 5.55 -16.58
N ILE A 6 -3.96 6.81 -16.42
CA ILE A 6 -3.80 7.54 -15.14
C ILE A 6 -5.04 7.44 -14.24
N VAL A 7 -6.20 7.11 -14.83
CA VAL A 7 -7.48 6.90 -14.16
C VAL A 7 -8.13 5.68 -14.80
N ALA A 8 -8.76 4.83 -13.99
CA ALA A 8 -9.52 3.68 -14.45
C ALA A 8 -10.92 3.65 -13.81
N ALA A 9 -11.88 3.10 -14.55
CA ALA A 9 -13.21 2.78 -14.04
C ALA A 9 -13.28 1.29 -13.68
N LEU A 10 -13.75 0.99 -12.48
CA LEU A 10 -14.00 -0.37 -11.97
C LEU A 10 -15.50 -0.53 -11.77
N GLN A 11 -16.09 -1.65 -12.18
CA GLN A 11 -17.55 -1.89 -12.08
C GLN A 11 -17.92 -2.99 -11.09
N ASP A 12 -16.93 -3.73 -10.60
CA ASP A 12 -17.09 -5.02 -9.95
C ASP A 12 -16.39 -5.08 -8.59
N SER A 13 -16.18 -3.94 -7.92
CA SER A 13 -15.55 -3.93 -6.60
C SER A 13 -16.26 -4.89 -5.64
N PRO A 14 -15.52 -5.79 -4.95
CA PRO A 14 -16.12 -6.75 -4.03
C PRO A 14 -16.73 -6.06 -2.79
N LYS A 15 -16.32 -4.81 -2.51
CA LYS A 15 -16.87 -3.99 -1.43
C LYS A 15 -17.78 -2.90 -2.02
N PRO A 16 -19.03 -2.78 -1.55
CA PRO A 16 -19.94 -1.72 -1.98
C PRO A 16 -19.37 -0.30 -1.76
N PRO A 17 -19.71 0.69 -2.62
CA PRO A 17 -20.38 0.50 -3.91
C PRO A 17 -19.47 -0.19 -4.94
N ARG A 18 -20.07 -0.96 -5.87
CA ARG A 18 -19.32 -1.75 -6.86
C ARG A 18 -18.57 -0.89 -7.87
N ALA A 19 -19.23 0.15 -8.36
CA ALA A 19 -18.66 1.09 -9.34
C ALA A 19 -17.73 2.10 -8.66
N ARG A 20 -16.51 2.27 -9.18
CA ARG A 20 -15.49 3.18 -8.67
C ARG A 20 -14.73 3.84 -9.81
N VAL A 21 -14.26 5.05 -9.58
CA VAL A 21 -13.18 5.68 -10.37
C VAL A 21 -11.95 5.70 -9.48
N THR A 22 -10.81 5.21 -10.00
CA THR A 22 -9.57 5.12 -9.23
C THR A 22 -8.39 5.68 -10.01
N LEU A 23 -7.44 6.28 -9.28
CA LEU A 23 -6.10 6.50 -9.80
C LEU A 23 -5.38 5.14 -9.89
N THR A 24 -4.52 5.00 -10.89
CA THR A 24 -3.75 3.78 -11.13
C THR A 24 -2.34 3.88 -10.54
N LEU A 25 -1.60 2.76 -10.55
CA LEU A 25 -0.17 2.71 -10.23
C LEU A 25 0.66 3.70 -11.05
N ARG A 26 0.26 4.03 -12.29
CA ARG A 26 0.95 5.04 -13.09
C ARG A 26 1.02 6.38 -12.36
N VAL A 27 -0.07 6.80 -11.71
CA VAL A 27 -0.10 8.05 -10.94
C VAL A 27 0.65 7.90 -9.62
N LEU A 28 0.37 6.82 -8.88
CA LEU A 28 1.00 6.59 -7.58
C LEU A 28 2.53 6.52 -7.70
N ASN A 29 3.05 5.84 -8.72
CA ASN A 29 4.49 5.66 -8.92
C ASN A 29 5.18 6.87 -9.56
N ALA A 30 4.43 7.84 -10.06
CA ALA A 30 4.93 9.14 -10.52
C ALA A 30 4.93 10.22 -9.43
N ALA A 31 4.30 9.95 -8.27
CA ALA A 31 4.18 10.93 -7.19
C ALA A 31 5.52 11.21 -6.50
N ARG A 32 5.75 12.47 -6.12
CA ARG A 32 6.94 12.88 -5.33
C ARG A 32 6.95 12.27 -3.93
N ARG A 33 5.76 12.04 -3.36
CA ARG A 33 5.57 11.45 -2.03
C ARG A 33 4.34 10.57 -2.06
N VAL A 34 4.45 9.37 -1.50
CA VAL A 34 3.34 8.48 -1.23
C VAL A 34 3.36 8.10 0.24
N LEU A 35 2.19 8.14 0.86
CA LEU A 35 1.99 7.83 2.27
C LEU A 35 0.90 6.78 2.40
N PHE A 36 1.25 5.62 2.93
CA PHE A 36 0.26 4.69 3.44
C PHE A 36 0.04 4.96 4.92
N VAL A 37 -1.24 4.97 5.33
CA VAL A 37 -1.64 5.05 6.73
C VAL A 37 -2.50 3.83 7.02
N ALA A 38 -2.13 3.04 8.03
CA ALA A 38 -2.88 1.85 8.42
C ALA A 38 -2.86 1.70 9.94
N ALA A 39 -4.01 1.30 10.50
CA ALA A 39 -4.19 1.14 11.94
C ALA A 39 -4.98 -0.13 12.26
N GLY A 40 -4.71 -0.68 13.44
CA GLY A 40 -5.39 -1.84 14.01
C GLY A 40 -4.77 -3.19 13.64
N ALA A 41 -4.88 -4.14 14.56
CA ALA A 41 -4.30 -5.49 14.45
C ALA A 41 -4.73 -6.27 13.21
N SER A 42 -5.93 -5.98 12.66
CA SER A 42 -6.42 -6.60 11.42
C SER A 42 -5.53 -6.34 10.20
N LYS A 43 -4.56 -5.43 10.30
CA LYS A 43 -3.60 -5.10 9.24
C LYS A 43 -2.24 -5.77 9.39
N ALA A 44 -1.91 -6.34 10.56
CA ALA A 44 -0.57 -6.80 10.87
C ALA A 44 -0.04 -7.85 9.88
N ALA A 45 -0.76 -8.95 9.70
CA ALA A 45 -0.38 -10.01 8.77
C ALA A 45 -0.21 -9.53 7.31
N VAL A 46 -1.14 -8.68 6.82
CA VAL A 46 -1.06 -8.20 5.43
C VAL A 46 0.06 -7.18 5.24
N LEU A 47 0.38 -6.36 6.25
CA LEU A 47 1.51 -5.44 6.22
C LEU A 47 2.83 -6.19 6.22
N LYS A 48 2.96 -7.26 7.02
CA LYS A 48 4.12 -8.14 6.96
C LYS A 48 4.31 -8.72 5.57
N ARG A 49 3.24 -9.23 4.95
CA ARG A 49 3.29 -9.73 3.57
C ARG A 49 3.74 -8.65 2.57
N ILE A 50 3.23 -7.43 2.69
CA ILE A 50 3.57 -6.34 1.76
C ILE A 50 5.03 -5.86 1.93
N LEU A 51 5.49 -5.74 3.17
CA LEU A 51 6.77 -5.08 3.50
C LEU A 51 7.95 -6.07 3.58
N GLU A 52 7.69 -7.33 3.88
CA GLU A 52 8.71 -8.37 4.08
C GLU A 52 8.54 -9.57 3.13
N GLY A 53 7.48 -9.57 2.32
CA GLY A 53 7.25 -10.57 1.27
C GLY A 53 8.37 -10.56 0.23
N ARG A 54 8.54 -11.71 -0.44
CA ARG A 54 9.57 -11.85 -1.49
C ARG A 54 9.06 -11.21 -2.78
N GLU A 55 9.97 -10.58 -3.53
CA GLU A 55 9.63 -9.95 -4.81
C GLU A 55 9.13 -10.96 -5.87
N GLU A 56 9.43 -12.24 -5.66
CA GLU A 56 9.09 -13.37 -6.53
C GLU A 56 7.68 -13.95 -6.25
N GLU A 57 6.88 -13.33 -5.36
CA GLU A 57 5.48 -13.75 -5.20
C GLU A 57 4.74 -13.64 -6.54
N GLU A 58 4.11 -14.74 -6.98
CA GLU A 58 3.39 -14.82 -8.26
C GLU A 58 2.25 -13.79 -8.36
N GLU A 59 1.66 -13.41 -7.22
CA GLU A 59 0.55 -12.45 -7.15
C GLU A 59 0.78 -11.39 -6.06
N PRO A 60 1.55 -10.32 -6.36
CA PRO A 60 1.80 -9.26 -5.41
C PRO A 60 0.52 -8.46 -5.12
N LEU A 61 0.30 -8.12 -3.84
CA LEU A 61 -0.82 -7.27 -3.44
C LEU A 61 -0.68 -5.86 -4.03
N PRO A 62 -1.79 -5.16 -4.34
CA PRO A 62 -1.74 -3.83 -4.98
C PRO A 62 -0.84 -2.82 -4.25
N ALA A 63 -0.82 -2.84 -2.92
CA ALA A 63 0.01 -1.92 -2.14
C ALA A 63 1.53 -2.23 -2.24
N ALA A 64 1.93 -3.48 -2.51
CA ALA A 64 3.32 -3.86 -2.75
C ALA A 64 3.84 -3.39 -4.12
N LEU A 65 2.92 -3.09 -5.04
CA LEU A 65 3.22 -2.58 -6.38
C LEU A 65 3.43 -1.05 -6.41
N VAL A 66 3.16 -0.35 -5.30
CA VAL A 66 3.40 1.07 -5.18
C VAL A 66 4.89 1.31 -4.88
N ARG A 67 5.64 1.62 -5.93
CA ARG A 67 7.08 1.86 -5.94
C ARG A 67 7.37 3.17 -6.69
N PRO A 68 7.30 4.34 -6.01
CA PRO A 68 7.59 5.63 -6.63
C PRO A 68 8.99 5.67 -7.24
N ARG A 69 9.10 6.02 -8.53
CA ARG A 69 10.39 5.94 -9.26
C ARG A 69 11.43 6.97 -8.80
N SER A 70 10.98 8.18 -8.49
CA SER A 70 11.82 9.30 -8.03
C SER A 70 11.29 9.95 -6.74
N GLY A 71 10.24 9.36 -6.15
CA GLY A 71 9.57 9.86 -4.96
C GLY A 71 9.99 9.13 -3.70
N ARG A 72 9.38 9.52 -2.57
CA ARG A 72 9.54 8.82 -1.29
C ARG A 72 8.25 8.11 -0.92
N LEU A 73 8.35 6.83 -0.59
CA LEU A 73 7.28 6.05 0.01
C LEU A 73 7.47 6.03 1.54
N ARG A 74 6.39 6.26 2.29
CA ARG A 74 6.36 6.14 3.75
C ARG A 74 5.13 5.38 4.21
N TRP A 75 5.29 4.64 5.30
CA TRP A 75 4.22 3.92 5.99
C TRP A 75 4.09 4.49 7.39
N LEU A 76 2.88 4.92 7.76
CA LEU A 76 2.53 5.33 9.12
C LEU A 76 1.58 4.30 9.69
N LEU A 77 2.04 3.62 10.74
CA LEU A 77 1.37 2.48 11.33
C LEU A 77 1.18 2.74 12.83
N ASP A 78 0.06 2.28 13.39
CA ASP A 78 -0.05 2.13 14.84
C ASP A 78 0.68 0.86 15.31
N GLU A 79 0.87 0.72 16.63
CA GLU A 79 1.58 -0.42 17.20
C GLU A 79 0.91 -1.75 16.84
N ALA A 80 -0.43 -1.78 16.85
CA ALA A 80 -1.19 -2.98 16.54
C ALA A 80 -1.03 -3.43 15.07
N ALA A 81 -0.99 -2.50 14.11
CA ALA A 81 -0.75 -2.79 12.71
C ALA A 81 0.71 -3.17 12.43
N ALA A 82 1.67 -2.71 13.24
CA ALA A 82 3.09 -3.05 13.11
C ALA A 82 3.50 -4.33 13.87
N ALA A 83 2.59 -4.94 14.64
CA ALA A 83 2.91 -5.98 15.62
C ALA A 83 3.60 -7.24 15.06
N GLU A 84 3.43 -7.53 13.77
CA GLU A 84 4.01 -8.72 13.13
C GLU A 84 5.28 -8.43 12.29
N LEU A 85 5.67 -7.17 12.17
CA LEU A 85 6.85 -6.76 11.40
C LEU A 85 8.14 -7.19 12.13
N GLY A 86 9.03 -7.88 11.41
CA GLY A 86 10.40 -8.16 11.81
C GLY A 86 11.42 -7.12 11.34
N ILE A 87 11.05 -6.21 10.43
CA ILE A 87 11.91 -5.10 10.02
C ILE A 87 11.97 -3.98 11.07
N PRO A 88 13.06 -3.19 11.12
CA PRO A 88 13.14 -2.04 12.03
C PRO A 88 12.04 -1.01 11.75
N VAL A 89 11.31 -0.62 12.79
CA VAL A 89 10.29 0.44 12.74
C VAL A 89 10.75 1.61 13.59
N GLU A 90 10.82 2.81 12.98
CA GLU A 90 11.05 4.05 13.71
C GLU A 90 9.82 4.38 14.57
N LYS A 91 9.99 4.40 15.90
CA LYS A 91 8.96 4.86 16.82
C LYS A 91 9.05 6.38 16.96
N GLN A 92 7.94 7.09 16.80
CA GLN A 92 7.89 8.52 17.11
C GLN A 92 7.61 8.70 18.62
N PRO A 93 8.56 9.25 19.40
CA PRO A 93 8.35 9.48 20.82
C PRO A 93 7.35 10.63 21.05
N GLY A 94 6.40 10.44 21.96
CA GLY A 94 5.50 11.51 22.43
C GLY A 94 4.07 11.49 21.89
N VAL A 95 3.62 10.37 21.30
CA VAL A 95 2.20 10.03 21.08
C VAL A 95 1.86 8.83 21.94
#